data_AF-A0A2M9IL45-F1
#
_entry.id   AF-A0A2M9IL45-F1
#
_cell.length_a   1.000
_cell.length_b   1.000
_cell.length_c   1.000
_cell.angle_alpha   90.00
_cell.angle_beta   90.00
_cell.angle_gamma   90.00
#
_symmetry.space_group_name_H-M   'P 1'
#
loop_
_entity.id
_entity.type
_entity.pdbx_description
1 polymer ?
#
loop_
_entity_poly.entity_id
_entity_poly.type
_entity_poly.pdbx_seq_one_letter_code
_entity_poly.pdbx_strand_id
1 'polypeptide(L)'
;MHTWKNHRPLRAGFHWQPTWSLSPYSVHAPSPYSASSVETEAGFTDHADPGFEETVARLGRDGRRPVEHLDILLSPDRLHRPSPLTFSLPTGELLASAQPDWRAPQLHGCALHTGELSVGETSEGRRITWTPATLLLIEDIPRTSLDSLPADSFSVVRSGDSDPADALRRQAFALLGTRYHSDIPPAPDDAFPPEPGWENSQGFEHLATEYPGLSSAAEVFMDEQRSTLIVRRFGYDGRGTEYALSLTRERADLADRMVEEYGHSLTAYASVGAGQDAARSLLSTPWTPAALRRLLPVLHVEDADDAAHLTVRSAEEWLRDGWDLRTPNNAHVLLQNADPRQSWRASEAAALAAAGISADRARELRSAGCRSVETAVAAHACRPTAAARQVRELVESSQTPVPDEISTQLAQAQEHQAREVETWRRDHRRSCGPEGWGVWASLTHHTFSLRDGSVRSLWDVTNGWWAISDEGEEGQSCCLFTDEHEARDSWRSTLSALQEYEQELLQEHLGMQRLGPSDVSGNEVS
;
A
#
# COMPACT_ATOMS: atom_id res chain seq x y z
N MET A 1 -30.36 12.21 -22.17
CA MET A 1 -30.93 12.39 -20.82
C MET A 1 -30.16 11.45 -19.91
N HIS A 2 -29.02 11.92 -19.39
CA HIS A 2 -28.06 11.11 -18.65
C HIS A 2 -28.31 11.27 -17.16
N THR A 3 -28.83 10.22 -16.51
CA THR A 3 -28.85 10.12 -15.06
C THR A 3 -27.47 9.64 -14.60
N TRP A 4 -26.66 10.60 -14.16
CA TRP A 4 -25.47 10.35 -13.35
C TRP A 4 -25.92 9.74 -12.02
N LYS A 5 -25.64 8.46 -11.80
CA LYS A 5 -25.60 7.91 -10.44
C LYS A 5 -24.35 8.46 -9.78
N ASN A 6 -24.55 9.42 -8.87
CA ASN A 6 -23.55 9.84 -7.90
C ASN A 6 -23.17 8.65 -7.02
N HIS A 7 -22.24 7.82 -7.48
CA HIS A 7 -21.40 7.07 -6.57
C HIS A 7 -20.46 8.09 -5.93
N ARG A 8 -20.80 8.57 -4.72
CA ARG A 8 -19.74 8.95 -3.78
C ARG A 8 -19.03 7.64 -3.44
N PRO A 9 -17.75 7.46 -3.78
CA PRO A 9 -16.98 6.42 -3.12
C PRO A 9 -16.87 6.89 -1.67
N LEU A 10 -17.66 6.30 -0.77
CA LEU A 10 -17.35 6.36 0.65
C LEU A 10 -16.01 5.62 0.81
N ARG A 11 -14.91 6.38 0.84
CA ARG A 11 -13.68 5.89 1.45
C ARG A 11 -14.04 5.44 2.86
N ALA A 12 -13.58 4.25 3.27
CA ALA A 12 -13.44 3.98 4.70
C ALA A 12 -12.53 5.07 5.27
N GLY A 13 -13.07 5.97 6.08
CA GLY A 13 -12.35 7.18 6.44
C GLY A 13 -13.06 7.96 7.52
N PHE A 14 -12.38 8.05 8.67
CA PHE A 14 -12.59 8.96 9.80
C PHE A 14 -14.00 9.03 10.43
N HIS A 15 -14.09 8.76 11.74
CA HIS A 15 -15.32 8.92 12.51
C HIS A 15 -15.30 10.22 13.30
N TRP A 16 -16.40 10.95 13.23
CA TRP A 16 -16.67 12.12 14.07
C TRP A 16 -17.26 11.63 15.40
N GLN A 17 -16.57 11.89 16.52
CA GLN A 17 -17.16 11.70 17.84
C GLN A 17 -17.66 13.05 18.37
N PRO A 18 -18.96 13.19 18.68
CA PRO A 18 -19.49 14.38 19.33
C PRO A 18 -18.81 14.62 20.69
N THR A 19 -18.54 15.88 21.03
CA THR A 19 -17.86 16.27 22.29
C THR A 19 -18.55 15.77 23.57
N TRP A 20 -19.84 15.42 23.51
CA TRP A 20 -20.62 14.90 24.64
C TRP A 20 -20.61 13.36 24.77
N SER A 21 -20.09 12.62 23.78
CA SER A 21 -19.86 11.16 23.89
C SER A 21 -18.47 10.81 24.44
N LEU A 22 -17.65 11.81 24.72
CA LEU A 22 -16.33 11.65 25.33
C LEU A 22 -16.52 11.62 26.85
N SER A 23 -16.69 10.43 27.42
CA SER A 23 -16.30 10.26 28.82
C SER A 23 -14.81 10.62 28.91
N PRO A 24 -14.37 11.48 29.83
CA PRO A 24 -13.00 12.02 29.87
C PRO A 24 -11.88 10.98 30.08
N TYR A 25 -12.21 9.69 30.08
CA TYR A 25 -11.34 8.57 30.42
C TYR A 25 -11.32 7.42 29.40
N SER A 26 -12.10 7.48 28.31
CA SER A 26 -12.28 6.31 27.43
C SER A 26 -11.75 6.59 26.01
N VAL A 27 -10.65 5.91 25.66
CA VAL A 27 -10.13 5.83 24.28
C VAL A 27 -10.55 4.48 23.73
N HIS A 28 -11.35 4.49 22.66
CA HIS A 28 -11.76 3.28 21.95
C HIS A 28 -10.74 2.98 20.85
N ALA A 29 -9.80 2.08 21.11
CA ALA A 29 -8.91 1.52 20.10
C ALA A 29 -9.50 0.21 19.56
N PRO A 30 -9.39 -0.09 18.25
CA PRO A 30 -9.72 -1.43 17.75
C PRO A 30 -8.87 -2.47 18.50
N SER A 31 -9.51 -3.53 19.00
CA SER A 31 -8.77 -4.67 19.53
C SER A 31 -7.76 -5.18 18.48
N PRO A 32 -6.50 -5.48 18.83
CA PRO A 32 -5.60 -6.18 17.92
C PRO A 32 -6.24 -7.53 17.56
N TYR A 33 -6.73 -7.62 16.33
CA TYR A 33 -7.71 -8.61 15.90
C TYR A 33 -7.24 -10.07 16.08
N SER A 34 -8.09 -10.90 16.69
CA SER A 34 -8.15 -12.33 16.37
C SER A 34 -9.07 -12.51 15.16
N ALA A 35 -8.51 -12.91 14.02
CA ALA A 35 -9.23 -13.08 12.75
C ALA A 35 -10.43 -14.05 12.86
N SER A 36 -11.65 -13.51 12.96
CA SER A 36 -12.87 -14.17 12.47
C SER A 36 -14.11 -13.24 12.49
N SER A 37 -14.24 -12.32 11.54
CA SER A 37 -15.57 -11.99 10.97
C SER A 37 -15.40 -11.16 9.70
N VAL A 38 -15.63 -11.82 8.58
CA VAL A 38 -15.93 -11.20 7.28
C VAL A 38 -17.38 -10.68 7.37
N GLU A 39 -17.62 -9.50 6.78
CA GLU A 39 -18.91 -8.81 6.64
C GLU A 39 -19.45 -8.04 7.85
N THR A 40 -19.26 -6.72 7.86
CA THR A 40 -20.29 -5.79 8.31
C THR A 40 -20.18 -4.47 7.54
N GLU A 41 -21.27 -4.13 6.85
CA GLU A 41 -21.48 -2.88 6.12
C GLU A 41 -21.45 -1.66 7.04
N ALA A 42 -21.15 -0.51 6.44
CA ALA A 42 -21.09 0.80 7.05
C ALA A 42 -22.34 1.14 7.90
N GLY A 43 -22.18 1.15 9.21
CA GLY A 43 -23.19 1.61 10.16
C GLY A 43 -22.54 1.96 11.49
N PHE A 44 -23.01 3.02 12.14
CA PHE A 44 -22.59 3.46 13.47
C PHE A 44 -22.74 2.29 14.46
N THR A 45 -21.63 1.79 15.01
CA THR A 45 -21.64 0.77 16.06
C THR A 45 -21.63 1.43 17.43
N ASP A 46 -22.59 1.02 18.25
CA ASP A 46 -22.85 1.45 19.63
C ASP A 46 -21.68 1.09 20.56
N HIS A 47 -21.52 1.81 21.67
CA HIS A 47 -20.41 1.65 22.65
C HIS A 47 -20.40 0.27 23.33
N ALA A 48 -21.46 -0.52 23.11
CA ALA A 48 -21.67 -1.87 23.63
C ALA A 48 -21.15 -2.98 22.70
N ASP A 49 -20.57 -2.64 21.54
CA ASP A 49 -20.05 -3.62 20.58
C ASP A 49 -18.70 -4.21 21.09
N PRO A 50 -18.53 -5.55 21.14
CA PRO A 50 -17.38 -6.22 21.77
C PRO A 50 -16.02 -6.04 21.05
N GLY A 51 -15.93 -5.17 20.03
CA GLY A 51 -14.73 -4.95 19.21
C GLY A 51 -13.78 -3.85 19.73
N PHE A 52 -14.13 -3.13 20.79
CA PHE A 52 -13.32 -2.06 21.39
C PHE A 52 -12.95 -2.39 22.83
N GLU A 53 -11.66 -2.57 23.12
CA GLU A 53 -11.17 -2.66 24.50
C GLU A 53 -10.81 -1.27 25.03
N GLU A 54 -11.31 -0.96 26.23
CA GLU A 54 -10.94 0.25 26.97
C GLU A 54 -9.48 0.14 27.41
N THR A 55 -8.56 0.79 26.68
CA THR A 55 -7.13 0.72 26.99
C THR A 55 -6.76 1.76 28.06
N VAL A 56 -7.33 1.64 29.27
CA VAL A 56 -7.15 2.61 30.38
C VAL A 56 -5.73 2.59 30.96
N ALA A 57 -4.91 1.58 30.65
CA ALA A 57 -3.67 1.31 31.36
C ALA A 57 -2.41 2.09 30.88
N ARG A 58 -2.47 2.81 29.75
CA ARG A 58 -1.24 3.36 29.14
C ARG A 58 -0.96 4.84 29.41
N LEU A 59 -1.97 5.58 29.82
CA LEU A 59 -1.84 7.01 30.12
C LEU A 59 -1.55 7.21 31.61
N GLY A 60 -0.99 8.37 31.99
CA GLY A 60 -0.93 8.74 33.42
C GLY A 60 -2.32 8.61 34.07
N ARG A 61 -2.42 8.54 35.40
CA ARG A 61 -3.70 8.31 36.12
C ARG A 61 -4.86 9.26 35.73
N ASP A 62 -4.57 10.36 35.03
CA ASP A 62 -5.54 11.33 34.51
C ASP A 62 -5.91 11.16 33.02
N GLY A 63 -5.38 10.15 32.32
CA GLY A 63 -5.66 9.91 30.90
C GLY A 63 -5.06 10.96 29.96
N ARG A 64 -4.19 11.86 30.45
CA ARG A 64 -3.80 13.08 29.72
C ARG A 64 -2.30 13.39 29.77
N ARG A 65 -1.57 12.79 30.71
CA ARG A 65 -0.12 12.94 30.78
C ARG A 65 0.57 11.78 30.06
N PRO A 66 1.53 12.08 29.16
CA PRO A 66 2.35 11.04 28.56
C PRO A 66 3.21 10.41 29.65
N VAL A 67 3.18 9.09 29.74
CA VAL A 67 4.10 8.32 30.60
C VAL A 67 5.43 8.20 29.88
N GLU A 68 6.53 8.00 30.59
CA GLU A 68 7.81 7.65 29.96
C GLU A 68 7.73 6.26 29.34
N HIS A 69 8.20 6.10 28.11
CA HIS A 69 8.32 4.80 27.46
C HIS A 69 9.77 4.31 27.51
N LEU A 70 9.91 3.01 27.72
CA LEU A 70 11.19 2.34 27.92
C LEU A 70 11.33 1.19 26.93
N ASP A 71 12.56 0.90 26.51
CA ASP A 71 12.89 -0.40 25.95
C ASP A 71 13.56 -1.22 27.04
N ILE A 72 13.10 -2.45 27.23
CA ILE A 72 13.58 -3.33 28.29
C ILE A 72 13.99 -4.69 27.74
N LEU A 73 14.97 -5.31 28.39
CA LEU A 73 15.18 -6.75 28.30
C LEU A 73 14.43 -7.40 29.45
N LEU A 74 13.39 -8.16 29.13
CA LEU A 74 12.60 -8.93 30.07
C LEU A 74 13.13 -10.36 30.16
N SER A 75 13.29 -10.88 31.37
CA SER A 75 13.63 -12.27 31.67
C SER A 75 12.38 -13.04 32.09
N PRO A 76 11.77 -13.86 31.20
CA PRO A 76 10.56 -14.61 31.53
C PRO A 76 10.72 -15.55 32.73
N ASP A 77 11.93 -16.08 32.96
CA ASP A 77 12.28 -16.93 34.12
C ASP A 77 11.97 -16.31 35.49
N ARG A 78 11.92 -14.97 35.55
CA ARG A 78 11.73 -14.20 36.78
C ARG A 78 10.29 -13.75 36.99
N LEU A 79 9.43 -13.99 36.00
CA LEU A 79 8.02 -13.66 36.10
C LEU A 79 7.24 -14.87 36.60
N HIS A 80 6.44 -14.66 37.64
CA HIS A 80 5.35 -15.57 37.95
C HIS A 80 4.18 -15.23 37.05
N ARG A 81 3.78 -16.13 36.13
CA ARG A 81 2.35 -16.21 35.80
C ARG A 81 1.86 -17.50 35.13
N PRO A 82 0.68 -17.98 35.55
CA PRO A 82 -0.07 -19.06 34.94
C PRO A 82 -1.02 -18.53 33.86
N SER A 83 -0.76 -18.83 32.60
CA SER A 83 -1.78 -18.90 31.55
C SER A 83 -1.32 -19.86 30.46
N PRO A 84 -2.11 -20.89 30.10
CA PRO A 84 -1.78 -21.74 28.96
C PRO A 84 -2.03 -20.95 27.67
N LEU A 85 -1.00 -20.84 26.82
CA LEU A 85 -1.02 -20.27 25.45
C LEU A 85 -0.85 -18.75 25.31
N THR A 86 -0.84 -17.98 26.39
CA THR A 86 -0.48 -16.56 26.34
C THR A 86 0.59 -16.22 27.36
N PHE A 87 1.50 -15.33 26.97
CA PHE A 87 2.47 -14.71 27.85
C PHE A 87 2.21 -13.20 27.85
N SER A 88 1.73 -12.69 28.97
CA SER A 88 1.39 -11.29 29.15
C SER A 88 2.02 -10.73 30.42
N LEU A 89 2.30 -9.43 30.41
CA LEU A 89 2.69 -8.71 31.61
C LEU A 89 1.55 -8.64 32.62
N PRO A 90 1.84 -8.37 33.92
CA PRO A 90 0.82 -8.23 34.94
C PRO A 90 -0.24 -7.18 34.67
N THR A 91 0.13 -6.16 33.90
CA THR A 91 -0.64 -5.02 33.43
C THR A 91 -1.52 -5.33 32.21
N GLY A 92 -1.41 -6.53 31.63
CA GLY A 92 -2.29 -7.03 30.57
C GLY A 92 -1.67 -7.00 29.17
N GLU A 93 -0.50 -6.40 28.98
CA GLU A 93 0.18 -6.36 27.68
C GLU A 93 0.55 -7.78 27.23
N LEU A 94 -0.04 -8.21 26.12
CA LEU A 94 0.27 -9.48 25.47
C LEU A 94 1.64 -9.38 24.79
N LEU A 95 2.57 -10.24 25.19
CA LEU A 95 3.91 -10.32 24.63
C LEU A 95 4.07 -11.49 23.68
N ALA A 96 3.44 -12.62 23.99
CA ALA A 96 3.41 -13.76 23.10
C ALA A 96 2.08 -14.50 23.16
N SER A 97 1.63 -15.03 22.03
CA SER A 97 0.45 -15.91 21.95
C SER A 97 0.77 -17.16 21.12
N ALA A 98 0.08 -18.26 21.41
CA ALA A 98 0.18 -19.50 20.66
C ALA A 98 -1.21 -19.99 20.27
N GLN A 99 -1.40 -20.31 19.00
CA GLN A 99 -2.60 -21.02 18.55
C GLN A 99 -2.46 -22.54 18.77
N PRO A 100 -3.57 -23.28 18.93
CA PRO A 100 -3.57 -24.72 19.20
C PRO A 100 -2.81 -25.57 18.17
N ASP A 101 -2.60 -25.07 16.96
CA ASP A 101 -1.94 -25.73 15.82
C ASP A 101 -0.52 -25.20 15.54
N TRP A 102 -0.08 -24.14 16.21
CA TRP A 102 1.22 -23.53 15.95
C TRP A 102 2.36 -24.28 16.66
N ARG A 103 3.53 -24.29 16.02
CA ARG A 103 4.76 -24.89 16.56
C ARG A 103 5.68 -23.86 17.23
N ALA A 104 5.45 -22.58 16.98
CA ALA A 104 6.16 -21.45 17.58
C ALA A 104 5.17 -20.38 18.02
N PRO A 105 5.43 -19.66 19.13
CA PRO A 105 4.57 -18.57 19.55
C PRO A 105 4.72 -17.35 18.63
N GLN A 106 3.63 -16.62 18.43
CA GLN A 106 3.65 -15.28 17.87
C GLN A 106 4.17 -14.30 18.92
N LEU A 107 5.10 -13.43 18.54
CA LEU A 107 5.51 -12.31 19.38
C LEU A 107 4.69 -11.07 19.04
N HIS A 108 4.31 -10.31 20.06
CA HIS A 108 3.54 -9.08 19.97
C HIS A 108 4.28 -7.97 20.71
N GLY A 109 4.60 -6.88 20.03
CA GLY A 109 5.31 -5.73 20.63
C GLY A 109 6.67 -6.05 21.24
N CYS A 110 7.29 -7.19 20.87
CA CYS A 110 8.58 -7.60 21.37
C CYS A 110 9.33 -8.49 20.36
N ALA A 111 10.63 -8.63 20.56
CA ALA A 111 11.50 -9.52 19.80
C ALA A 111 12.30 -10.43 20.74
N LEU A 112 12.60 -11.64 20.28
CA LEU A 112 13.51 -12.55 20.97
C LEU A 112 14.94 -12.01 20.85
N HIS A 113 15.54 -11.61 21.98
CA HIS A 113 16.90 -11.08 22.01
C HIS A 113 17.93 -12.21 22.14
N THR A 114 17.70 -13.13 23.08
CA THR A 114 18.52 -14.34 23.29
C THR A 114 17.66 -15.49 23.78
N GLY A 115 18.13 -16.73 23.57
CA GLY A 115 17.43 -17.95 23.96
C GLY A 115 16.41 -18.41 22.93
N GLU A 116 15.46 -19.24 23.34
CA GLU A 116 14.39 -19.76 22.48
C GLU A 116 13.04 -19.70 23.18
N LEU A 117 11.99 -19.50 22.37
CA LEU A 117 10.59 -19.60 22.74
C LEU A 117 9.93 -20.70 21.90
N SER A 118 9.16 -21.58 22.54
CA SER A 118 8.51 -22.74 21.91
C SER A 118 7.11 -22.97 22.47
N VAL A 119 6.30 -23.74 21.76
CA VAL A 119 5.02 -24.24 22.28
C VAL A 119 5.21 -25.69 22.69
N GLY A 120 5.33 -25.93 23.99
CA GLY A 120 5.54 -27.25 24.58
C GLY A 120 4.25 -27.87 25.12
N GLU A 121 4.21 -29.21 25.19
CA GLU A 121 3.19 -29.92 25.97
C GLU A 121 3.66 -30.07 27.42
N THR A 122 2.81 -29.66 28.36
CA THR A 122 3.01 -29.85 29.80
C THR A 122 1.92 -30.75 30.35
N SER A 123 2.07 -31.24 31.59
CA SER A 123 1.01 -31.98 32.29
C SER A 123 -0.30 -31.19 32.45
N GLU A 124 -0.26 -29.87 32.25
CA GLU A 124 -1.39 -28.95 32.35
C GLU A 124 -1.88 -28.44 30.97
N GLY A 125 -1.45 -29.09 29.88
CA GLY A 125 -1.79 -28.74 28.50
C GLY A 125 -0.65 -28.06 27.73
N ARG A 126 -0.95 -27.61 26.50
CA ARG A 126 0.00 -26.85 25.67
C ARG A 126 0.28 -25.48 26.27
N ARG A 127 1.55 -25.09 26.33
CA ARG A 127 2.02 -23.82 26.90
C ARG A 127 3.17 -23.22 26.10
N ILE A 128 3.30 -21.90 26.17
CA ILE A 128 4.52 -21.23 25.74
C ILE A 128 5.61 -21.54 26.78
N THR A 129 6.72 -22.09 26.31
CA THR A 129 7.91 -22.44 27.09
C THR A 129 9.13 -21.74 26.53
N TRP A 130 10.16 -21.55 27.34
CA TRP A 130 11.41 -20.93 26.92
C TRP A 130 12.61 -21.65 27.54
N THR A 131 13.77 -21.49 26.91
CA THR A 131 15.04 -21.95 27.49
C THR A 131 15.44 -21.07 28.67
N PRO A 132 16.12 -21.60 29.70
CA PRO A 132 16.68 -20.78 30.77
C PRO A 132 17.58 -19.66 30.19
N ALA A 133 17.51 -18.46 30.77
CA ALA A 133 18.18 -17.25 30.32
C ALA A 133 17.69 -16.67 28.97
N THR A 134 16.47 -17.03 28.53
CA THR A 134 15.80 -16.32 27.44
C THR A 134 15.57 -14.85 27.83
N LEU A 135 15.85 -13.94 26.90
CA LEU A 135 15.57 -12.52 27.04
C LEU A 135 14.69 -12.03 25.90
N LEU A 136 13.66 -11.26 26.22
CA LEU A 136 12.81 -10.58 25.25
C LEU A 136 13.14 -9.09 25.27
N LEU A 137 13.46 -8.55 24.11
CA LEU A 137 13.50 -7.10 23.92
C LEU A 137 12.07 -6.63 23.72
N ILE A 138 11.54 -5.93 24.71
CA ILE A 138 10.24 -5.26 24.62
C ILE A 138 10.55 -3.80 24.33
N GLU A 139 10.10 -3.34 23.17
CA GLU A 139 10.24 -1.95 22.78
C GLU A 139 8.98 -1.21 23.17
N ASP A 140 9.14 0.07 23.48
CA ASP A 140 8.01 0.99 23.60
C ASP A 140 6.98 0.65 24.72
N ILE A 141 7.46 0.22 25.89
CA ILE A 141 6.60 -0.09 27.03
C ILE A 141 6.42 1.12 27.96
N PRO A 142 5.18 1.49 28.35
CA PRO A 142 4.96 2.52 29.37
C PRO A 142 5.64 2.14 30.69
N ARG A 143 6.35 3.07 31.31
CA ARG A 143 7.04 2.86 32.59
C ARG A 143 6.09 2.38 33.69
N THR A 144 4.84 2.85 33.67
CA THR A 144 3.77 2.40 34.59
C THR A 144 3.47 0.91 34.49
N SER A 145 3.67 0.30 33.31
CA SER A 145 3.50 -1.15 33.13
C SER A 145 4.58 -1.95 33.87
N LEU A 146 5.74 -1.33 34.16
CA LEU A 146 6.84 -1.96 34.88
C LEU A 146 6.71 -1.87 36.40
N ASP A 147 5.89 -0.96 36.93
CA ASP A 147 5.71 -0.76 38.38
C ASP A 147 5.23 -2.04 39.10
N SER A 148 4.60 -2.93 38.36
CA SER A 148 4.07 -4.21 38.85
C SER A 148 5.04 -5.39 38.70
N LEU A 149 6.19 -5.19 38.05
CA LEU A 149 7.18 -6.23 37.78
C LEU A 149 8.22 -6.34 38.90
N PRO A 150 8.73 -7.55 39.20
CA PRO A 150 9.93 -7.70 40.03
C PRO A 150 11.10 -6.93 39.42
N ALA A 151 11.82 -6.14 40.22
CA ALA A 151 12.90 -5.29 39.74
C ALA A 151 14.07 -6.07 39.11
N ASP A 152 14.21 -7.35 39.43
CA ASP A 152 15.22 -8.26 38.86
C ASP A 152 14.71 -9.02 37.62
N SER A 153 13.44 -8.81 37.21
CA SER A 153 12.86 -9.47 36.04
C SER A 153 13.12 -8.74 34.73
N PHE A 154 13.60 -7.50 34.77
CA PHE A 154 13.94 -6.73 33.58
C PHE A 154 15.14 -5.82 33.78
N SER A 155 15.73 -5.38 32.67
CA SER A 155 16.72 -4.29 32.65
C SER A 155 16.36 -3.28 31.58
N VAL A 156 16.44 -1.99 31.91
CA VAL A 156 16.21 -0.90 30.94
C VAL A 156 17.40 -0.80 29.99
N VAL A 157 17.11 -0.94 28.69
CA VAL A 157 18.09 -0.79 27.60
C VAL A 157 18.13 0.65 27.12
N ARG A 158 16.95 1.26 26.96
CA ARG A 158 16.77 2.63 26.49
C ARG A 158 15.62 3.29 27.23
N SER A 159 15.77 4.58 27.52
CA SER A 159 14.70 5.44 28.02
C SER A 159 14.38 6.50 26.98
N GLY A 160 13.10 6.80 26.79
CA GLY A 160 12.64 7.88 25.91
C GLY A 160 13.28 9.23 26.21
N ASP A 161 13.64 9.50 27.48
CA ASP A 161 14.26 10.76 27.91
C ASP A 161 15.68 10.98 27.35
N SER A 162 16.28 9.96 26.72
CA SER A 162 17.56 10.08 26.01
C SER A 162 17.44 10.64 24.58
N ASP A 163 16.23 10.67 24.02
CA ASP A 163 15.94 11.29 22.74
C ASP A 163 15.62 12.79 22.94
N PRO A 164 16.43 13.72 22.40
CA PRO A 164 16.17 15.15 22.54
C PRO A 164 14.80 15.59 21.98
N ALA A 165 14.22 14.85 21.04
CA ALA A 165 12.90 15.12 20.49
C ALA A 165 11.74 14.58 21.36
N ASP A 166 12.02 13.72 22.36
CA ASP A 166 10.98 13.11 23.20
C ASP A 166 10.16 14.16 23.96
N ALA A 167 10.83 15.19 24.48
CA ALA A 167 10.16 16.31 25.16
C ALA A 167 9.18 17.03 24.22
N LEU A 168 9.52 17.18 22.93
CA LEU A 168 8.63 17.77 21.93
C LEU A 168 7.46 16.84 21.60
N ARG A 169 7.69 15.53 21.46
CA ARG A 169 6.62 14.54 21.24
C ARG A 169 5.62 14.53 22.40
N ARG A 170 6.09 14.61 23.64
CA ARG A 170 5.23 14.73 24.84
C ARG A 170 4.43 16.03 24.88
N GLN A 171 5.02 17.14 24.46
CA GLN A 171 4.31 18.42 24.37
C GLN A 171 3.26 18.40 23.26
N ALA A 172 3.57 17.82 22.10
CA ALA A 172 2.60 17.61 21.03
C ALA A 172 1.45 16.70 21.46
N PHE A 173 1.76 15.61 22.17
CA PHE A 173 0.76 14.75 22.77
C PHE A 173 -0.20 15.52 23.68
N ALA A 174 0.34 16.36 24.57
CA ALA A 174 -0.46 17.10 25.54
C ALA A 174 -1.27 18.25 24.90
N LEU A 175 -0.68 19.02 23.98
CA LEU A 175 -1.27 20.25 23.44
C LEU A 175 -2.10 20.05 22.18
N LEU A 176 -1.72 19.05 21.38
CA LEU A 176 -2.31 18.76 20.09
C LEU A 176 -3.08 17.43 20.08
N GLY A 177 -2.93 16.61 21.13
CA GLY A 177 -3.55 15.29 21.18
C GLY A 177 -2.96 14.31 20.16
N THR A 178 -1.72 14.53 19.72
CA THR A 178 -1.01 13.63 18.80
C THR A 178 -0.70 12.31 19.49
N ARG A 179 -0.52 11.26 18.69
CA ARG A 179 -0.03 9.98 19.18
C ARG A 179 1.37 10.14 19.77
N TYR A 180 1.65 9.50 20.90
CA TYR A 180 2.98 9.34 21.47
C TYR A 180 3.20 7.84 21.57
N HIS A 181 4.14 7.29 20.79
CA HIS A 181 4.40 5.86 20.84
C HIS A 181 3.13 5.03 20.56
N SER A 182 2.85 3.96 21.30
CA SER A 182 1.60 3.21 21.19
C SER A 182 0.36 3.91 21.79
N ASP A 183 0.50 5.12 22.33
CA ASP A 183 -0.56 5.82 23.05
C ASP A 183 -1.24 6.90 22.22
N ILE A 184 -2.58 6.93 22.31
CA ILE A 184 -3.43 7.93 21.66
C ILE A 184 -4.22 8.62 22.78
N PRO A 185 -4.00 9.93 23.04
CA PRO A 185 -4.76 10.65 24.05
C PRO A 185 -6.20 10.90 23.58
N PRO A 186 -7.15 11.26 24.47
CA PRO A 186 -8.36 11.94 24.04
C PRO A 186 -8.03 13.23 23.27
N ALA A 187 -8.96 13.71 22.44
CA ALA A 187 -8.80 15.04 21.84
C ALA A 187 -8.74 16.11 22.95
N PRO A 188 -7.98 17.22 22.74
CA PRO A 188 -7.99 18.34 23.68
C PRO A 188 -9.42 18.88 23.93
N ASP A 189 -9.69 19.40 25.14
CA ASP A 189 -11.04 19.84 25.52
C ASP A 189 -11.60 20.98 24.66
N ASP A 190 -10.70 21.78 24.05
CA ASP A 190 -11.03 22.87 23.16
C ASP A 190 -11.04 22.48 21.68
N ALA A 191 -10.96 21.18 21.38
CA ALA A 191 -11.09 20.67 20.02
C ALA A 191 -12.50 20.89 19.47
N PHE A 192 -12.58 21.26 18.19
CA PHE A 192 -13.83 21.46 17.48
C PHE A 192 -13.86 20.72 16.14
N PRO A 193 -15.05 20.45 15.56
CA PRO A 193 -15.15 19.80 14.27
C PRO A 193 -14.51 20.64 13.15
N PRO A 194 -13.63 20.08 12.31
CA PRO A 194 -13.13 20.76 11.13
C PRO A 194 -14.26 21.12 10.16
N GLU A 195 -14.10 22.23 9.43
CA GLU A 195 -15.12 22.66 8.48
C GLU A 195 -15.20 21.70 7.27
N PRO A 196 -16.41 21.46 6.73
CA PRO A 196 -16.57 20.66 5.50
C PRO A 196 -15.76 21.26 4.34
N GLY A 197 -14.92 20.45 3.70
CA GLY A 197 -14.06 20.85 2.58
C GLY A 197 -12.56 20.92 2.88
N TRP A 198 -12.15 20.74 4.15
CA TRP A 198 -10.72 20.59 4.53
C TRP A 198 -10.11 19.24 4.12
N GLU A 199 -10.92 18.37 3.52
CA GLU A 199 -10.51 17.10 2.90
C GLU A 199 -9.41 17.29 1.84
N ASN A 200 -9.41 18.46 1.19
CA ASN A 200 -8.31 18.89 0.35
C ASN A 200 -7.41 19.83 1.15
N SER A 201 -6.45 19.30 1.91
CA SER A 201 -5.38 20.05 2.60
C SER A 201 -4.44 20.81 1.66
N GLN A 202 -4.90 21.11 0.44
CA GLN A 202 -4.20 21.92 -0.53
C GLN A 202 -4.08 23.35 0.00
N GLY A 203 -2.86 23.71 0.41
CA GLY A 203 -2.53 25.05 0.91
C GLY A 203 -2.25 25.11 2.42
N PHE A 204 -2.48 24.03 3.17
CA PHE A 204 -2.03 23.96 4.56
C PHE A 204 -0.57 23.50 4.64
N GLU A 205 0.16 24.04 5.59
CA GLU A 205 1.51 23.56 5.90
C GLU A 205 1.41 22.27 6.69
N HIS A 206 2.06 21.20 6.23
CA HIS A 206 2.10 19.94 6.96
C HIS A 206 3.23 19.95 8.00
N LEU A 207 2.86 19.80 9.26
CA LEU A 207 3.79 19.74 10.39
C LEU A 207 4.14 18.29 10.69
N ALA A 208 5.42 17.95 10.58
CA ALA A 208 5.92 16.66 11.04
C ALA A 208 5.81 16.57 12.57
N THR A 209 5.29 15.45 13.08
CA THR A 209 5.09 15.21 14.52
C THR A 209 6.14 14.31 15.15
N GLU A 210 6.98 13.71 14.32
CA GLU A 210 8.09 12.82 14.68
C GLU A 210 9.11 12.76 13.53
N TYR A 211 10.24 12.10 13.75
CA TYR A 211 11.22 11.89 12.68
C TYR A 211 10.64 11.04 11.54
N PRO A 212 10.93 11.38 10.27
CA PRO A 212 10.42 10.61 9.14
C PRO A 212 10.80 9.13 9.23
N GLY A 213 9.80 8.25 9.16
CA GLY A 213 9.99 6.79 9.23
C GLY A 213 9.67 6.17 10.59
N LEU A 214 9.51 6.98 11.64
CA LEU A 214 8.82 6.56 12.86
C LEU A 214 7.30 6.54 12.59
N SER A 215 6.58 5.72 13.35
CA SER A 215 5.27 5.15 13.02
C SER A 215 4.11 6.14 12.94
N SER A 216 3.46 6.28 11.77
CA SER A 216 2.08 6.77 11.57
C SER A 216 1.53 7.71 12.67
N ALA A 217 2.33 8.69 13.08
CA ALA A 217 1.89 9.69 14.01
C ALA A 217 0.84 10.54 13.34
N ALA A 218 0.05 11.21 14.16
CA ALA A 218 -0.96 12.11 13.68
C ALA A 218 -0.41 13.04 12.59
N GLU A 219 -1.11 13.19 11.48
CA GLU A 219 -0.83 14.26 10.53
C GLU A 219 -1.36 15.55 11.13
N VAL A 220 -0.49 16.56 11.20
CA VAL A 220 -0.87 17.89 11.69
C VAL A 220 -0.72 18.86 10.54
N PHE A 221 -1.76 19.66 10.29
CA PHE A 221 -1.74 20.69 9.27
C PHE A 221 -2.00 22.05 9.91
N MET A 222 -1.23 23.06 9.50
CA MET A 222 -1.36 24.42 9.98
C MET A 222 -1.97 25.32 8.91
N ASP A 223 -2.99 26.07 9.31
CA ASP A 223 -3.58 27.18 8.56
C ASP A 223 -3.38 28.46 9.37
N GLU A 224 -2.34 29.21 9.03
CA GLU A 224 -2.06 30.51 9.66
C GLU A 224 -3.16 31.53 9.39
N GLN A 225 -3.76 31.52 8.19
CA GLN A 225 -4.77 32.49 7.78
C GLN A 225 -6.03 32.36 8.64
N ARG A 226 -6.40 31.13 8.98
CA ARG A 226 -7.52 30.83 9.88
C ARG A 226 -7.09 30.64 11.32
N SER A 227 -5.79 30.79 11.62
CA SER A 227 -5.21 30.55 12.95
C SER A 227 -5.69 29.22 13.54
N THR A 228 -5.57 28.14 12.77
CA THR A 228 -6.09 26.81 13.12
C THR A 228 -5.05 25.72 12.84
N LEU A 229 -5.03 24.70 13.70
CA LEU A 229 -4.35 23.44 13.47
C LEU A 229 -5.39 22.35 13.23
N ILE A 230 -5.14 21.49 12.25
CA ILE A 230 -5.95 20.31 11.95
C ILE A 230 -5.12 19.10 12.33
N VAL A 231 -5.68 18.24 13.18
CA VAL A 231 -5.02 17.01 13.65
C VAL A 231 -5.79 15.81 13.11
N ARG A 232 -5.13 14.99 12.31
CA ARG A 232 -5.63 13.72 11.78
C ARG A 232 -4.88 12.57 12.40
N ARG A 233 -5.59 11.70 13.12
CA ARG A 233 -5.02 10.50 13.74
C ARG A 233 -5.54 9.29 13.02
N PHE A 234 -4.65 8.48 12.47
CA PHE A 234 -5.01 7.22 11.84
C PHE A 234 -4.95 6.10 12.88
N GLY A 235 -6.05 5.38 13.05
CA GLY A 235 -6.07 4.09 13.73
C GLY A 235 -5.72 2.95 12.77
N TYR A 236 -5.89 1.71 13.24
CA TYR A 236 -5.85 0.53 12.39
C TYR A 236 -7.07 0.52 11.43
N ASP A 237 -6.89 0.00 10.21
CA ASP A 237 -7.91 -0.18 9.16
C ASP A 237 -8.51 1.09 8.53
N GLY A 238 -7.77 2.19 8.49
CA GLY A 238 -8.18 3.42 7.79
C GLY A 238 -9.27 4.22 8.53
N ARG A 239 -9.66 3.79 9.73
CA ARG A 239 -10.50 4.55 10.65
C ARG A 239 -9.61 5.48 11.48
N GLY A 240 -10.04 6.71 11.69
CA GLY A 240 -9.26 7.73 12.39
C GLY A 240 -10.12 8.79 13.04
N THR A 241 -9.50 9.69 13.79
CA THR A 241 -10.17 10.89 14.32
C THR A 241 -9.55 12.12 13.67
N GLU A 242 -10.39 13.06 13.25
CA GLU A 242 -9.98 14.36 12.74
C GLU A 242 -10.63 15.45 13.60
N TYR A 243 -9.85 16.44 14.03
CA TYR A 243 -10.36 17.59 14.77
C TYR A 243 -9.50 18.83 14.50
N ALA A 244 -10.06 19.99 14.82
CA ALA A 244 -9.43 21.28 14.68
C ALA A 244 -9.15 21.89 16.05
N LEU A 245 -8.07 22.67 16.14
CA LEU A 245 -7.62 23.37 17.33
C LEU A 245 -7.32 24.82 16.99
N SER A 246 -7.66 25.76 17.87
CA SER A 246 -7.22 27.14 17.71
C SER A 246 -5.70 27.23 17.85
N LEU A 247 -5.06 27.99 16.95
CA LEU A 247 -3.62 28.27 17.00
C LEU A 247 -3.34 29.30 18.10
N THR A 248 -3.30 28.83 19.34
CA THR A 248 -2.85 29.62 20.49
C THR A 248 -1.36 29.90 20.37
N ARG A 249 -0.85 30.89 21.11
CA ARG A 249 0.59 31.18 21.16
C ARG A 249 1.41 29.95 21.53
N GLU A 250 0.96 29.17 22.52
CA GLU A 250 1.66 27.97 22.97
C GLU A 250 1.72 26.89 21.86
N ARG A 251 0.65 26.74 21.08
CA ARG A 251 0.59 25.80 19.95
C ARG A 251 1.42 26.27 18.76
N ALA A 252 1.47 27.58 18.49
CA ALA A 252 2.38 28.16 17.50
C ALA A 252 3.85 27.95 17.90
N ASP A 253 4.22 28.28 19.14
CA ASP A 253 5.57 28.08 19.68
C ASP A 253 5.97 26.59 19.69
N LEU A 254 5.02 25.67 19.82
CA LEU A 254 5.23 24.24 19.66
C LEU A 254 5.43 23.87 18.18
N ALA A 255 4.57 24.34 17.27
CA ALA A 255 4.65 24.07 15.84
C ALA A 255 6.02 24.49 15.27
N ASP A 256 6.51 25.69 15.63
CA ASP A 256 7.81 26.19 15.19
C ASP A 256 8.96 25.26 15.63
N ARG A 257 8.95 24.81 16.89
CA ARG A 257 9.96 23.89 17.41
C ARG A 257 9.88 22.51 16.77
N MET A 258 8.68 22.05 16.41
CA MET A 258 8.50 20.80 15.67
C MET A 258 9.02 20.91 14.23
N VAL A 259 8.81 22.04 13.57
CA VAL A 259 9.39 22.33 12.25
C VAL A 259 10.91 22.34 12.34
N GLU A 260 11.49 23.00 13.34
CA GLU A 260 12.93 23.01 13.55
C GLU A 260 13.48 21.59 13.82
N GLU A 261 12.89 20.84 14.74
CA GLU A 261 13.40 19.52 15.14
C GLU A 261 13.17 18.44 14.08
N TYR A 262 11.98 18.35 13.48
CA TYR A 262 11.63 17.26 12.55
C TYR A 262 11.80 17.64 11.08
N GLY A 263 11.80 18.93 10.76
CA GLY A 263 11.96 19.44 9.39
C GLY A 263 13.38 19.91 9.07
N HIS A 264 14.13 20.38 10.07
CA HIS A 264 15.40 21.09 9.83
C HIS A 264 16.56 20.65 10.74
N SER A 265 16.41 19.65 11.61
CA SER A 265 17.54 19.18 12.43
C SER A 265 18.43 18.19 11.68
N LEU A 266 19.71 18.13 12.04
CA LEU A 266 20.63 17.10 11.54
C LEU A 266 20.14 15.68 11.88
N THR A 267 19.45 15.51 13.02
CA THR A 267 18.89 14.22 13.45
C THR A 267 17.77 13.77 12.51
N ALA A 268 16.90 14.69 12.07
CA ALA A 268 15.84 14.36 11.12
C ALA A 268 16.39 13.94 9.74
N TYR A 269 17.46 14.57 9.27
CA TYR A 269 18.15 14.12 8.05
C TYR A 269 18.83 12.76 8.25
N ALA A 270 19.45 12.52 9.42
CA ALA A 270 20.04 11.23 9.73
C ALA A 270 18.99 10.10 9.76
N SER A 271 17.74 10.37 10.18
CA SER A 271 16.66 9.37 10.20
C SER A 271 16.27 8.87 8.81
N VAL A 272 16.60 9.62 7.75
CA VAL A 272 16.38 9.22 6.35
C VAL A 272 17.68 8.78 5.65
N GLY A 273 18.75 8.58 6.41
CA GLY A 273 20.04 8.07 5.94
C GLY A 273 21.00 9.15 5.39
N ALA A 274 20.64 10.43 5.49
CA ALA A 274 21.52 11.51 5.07
C ALA A 274 22.61 11.77 6.13
N GLY A 275 23.87 11.62 5.71
CA GLY A 275 25.04 11.91 6.52
C GLY A 275 25.14 13.38 6.89
N GLN A 276 25.96 13.69 7.90
CA GLN A 276 26.01 15.02 8.51
C GLN A 276 26.33 16.14 7.50
N ASP A 277 27.23 15.89 6.55
CA ASP A 277 27.61 16.88 5.53
C ASP A 277 26.56 17.04 4.43
N ALA A 278 25.81 15.96 4.13
CA ALA A 278 24.64 16.03 3.26
C ALA A 278 23.55 16.88 3.91
N ALA A 279 23.23 16.58 5.16
CA ALA A 279 22.23 17.28 5.95
C ALA A 279 22.52 18.79 5.99
N ARG A 280 23.76 19.19 6.31
CA ARG A 280 24.18 20.60 6.29
C ARG A 280 23.95 21.29 4.95
N SER A 281 24.24 20.59 3.86
CA SER A 281 24.05 21.11 2.49
C SER A 281 22.56 21.29 2.13
N LEU A 282 21.66 20.51 2.75
CA LEU A 282 20.23 20.53 2.45
C LEU A 282 19.40 21.48 3.34
N LEU A 283 19.93 21.93 4.49
CA LEU A 283 19.21 22.74 5.49
C LEU A 283 18.49 23.99 4.93
N SER A 284 19.03 24.62 3.88
CA SER A 284 18.49 25.84 3.27
C SER A 284 17.86 25.59 1.89
N THR A 285 17.46 24.35 1.63
CA THR A 285 16.90 23.90 0.35
C THR A 285 15.47 23.40 0.56
N PRO A 286 14.65 23.26 -0.50
CA PRO A 286 13.31 22.67 -0.38
C PRO A 286 13.32 21.17 -0.06
N TRP A 287 14.49 20.53 0.01
CA TRP A 287 14.64 19.09 0.24
C TRP A 287 14.65 18.73 1.73
N THR A 288 13.48 18.88 2.37
CA THR A 288 13.30 18.51 3.79
C THR A 288 13.42 17.00 4.01
N PRO A 289 13.66 16.52 5.24
CA PRO A 289 13.66 15.09 5.57
C PRO A 289 12.36 14.38 5.15
N ALA A 290 11.21 15.04 5.30
CA ALA A 290 9.94 14.52 4.82
C ALA A 290 9.88 14.36 3.29
N ALA A 291 10.47 15.31 2.54
CA ALA A 291 10.59 15.21 1.09
C ALA A 291 11.53 14.05 0.71
N LEU A 292 12.71 13.95 1.32
CA LEU A 292 13.67 12.86 1.08
C LEU A 292 13.08 11.49 1.42
N ARG A 293 12.30 11.39 2.50
CA ARG A 293 11.63 10.14 2.89
C ARG A 293 10.72 9.59 1.81
N ARG A 294 10.02 10.48 1.10
CA ARG A 294 9.15 10.12 -0.04
C ARG A 294 9.95 9.64 -1.24
N LEU A 295 11.22 10.02 -1.36
CA LEU A 295 12.12 9.61 -2.43
C LEU A 295 12.82 8.28 -2.17
N LEU A 296 12.91 7.82 -0.91
CA LEU A 296 13.58 6.55 -0.53
C LEU A 296 13.15 5.29 -1.32
N PRO A 297 11.97 5.18 -1.95
CA PRO A 297 11.71 4.04 -2.81
C PRO A 297 12.58 4.00 -4.10
N VAL A 298 13.27 5.08 -4.44
CA VAL A 298 14.03 5.21 -5.69
C VAL A 298 15.35 5.95 -5.56
N LEU A 299 15.44 6.96 -4.69
CA LEU A 299 16.57 7.86 -4.52
C LEU A 299 16.89 8.05 -3.03
N HIS A 300 18.17 7.96 -2.69
CA HIS A 300 18.71 8.22 -1.35
C HIS A 300 19.85 9.24 -1.43
N VAL A 301 19.97 10.09 -0.41
CA VAL A 301 21.07 11.05 -0.26
C VAL A 301 21.92 10.59 0.91
N GLU A 302 23.15 10.17 0.67
CA GLU A 302 24.03 9.66 1.74
C GLU A 302 25.04 10.71 2.20
N ASP A 303 25.65 11.43 1.26
CA ASP A 303 26.75 12.36 1.52
C ASP A 303 26.58 13.72 0.83
N ALA A 304 27.59 14.59 0.98
CA ALA A 304 27.57 15.94 0.41
C ALA A 304 27.57 15.94 -1.13
N ASP A 305 28.16 14.93 -1.77
CA ASP A 305 28.17 14.81 -3.23
C ASP A 305 26.77 14.48 -3.75
N ASP A 306 26.08 13.54 -3.10
CA ASP A 306 24.67 13.26 -3.37
C ASP A 306 23.78 14.48 -3.17
N ALA A 307 23.99 15.23 -2.09
CA ALA A 307 23.25 16.46 -1.83
C ALA A 307 23.50 17.52 -2.92
N ALA A 308 24.74 17.66 -3.39
CA ALA A 308 25.08 18.55 -4.50
C ALA A 308 24.38 18.11 -5.80
N HIS A 309 24.40 16.82 -6.13
CA HIS A 309 23.71 16.29 -7.31
C HIS A 309 22.19 16.48 -7.25
N LEU A 310 21.58 16.33 -6.06
CA LEU A 310 20.15 16.57 -5.87
C LEU A 310 19.79 18.05 -6.06
N THR A 311 20.62 18.96 -5.54
CA THR A 311 20.35 20.42 -5.48
C THR A 311 20.76 21.19 -6.73
N VAL A 312 21.66 20.64 -7.55
CA VAL A 312 22.03 21.24 -8.85
C VAL A 312 20.85 21.30 -9.82
N ARG A 313 19.86 20.41 -9.67
CA ARG A 313 18.67 20.35 -10.52
C ARG A 313 17.43 20.89 -9.81
N SER A 314 16.62 21.67 -10.52
CA SER A 314 15.29 22.07 -10.02
C SER A 314 14.33 20.87 -9.98
N ALA A 315 13.24 20.98 -9.22
CA ALA A 315 12.19 19.96 -9.22
C ALA A 315 11.54 19.78 -10.61
N GLU A 316 11.45 20.84 -11.43
CA GLU A 316 10.97 20.70 -12.81
C GLU A 316 11.98 20.01 -13.74
N GLU A 317 13.28 20.18 -13.50
CA GLU A 317 14.31 19.48 -14.27
C GLU A 317 14.29 17.98 -14.00
N TRP A 318 14.21 17.58 -12.73
CA TRP A 318 13.99 16.18 -12.37
C TRP A 318 12.72 15.61 -13.00
N LEU A 319 11.61 16.34 -12.92
CA LEU A 319 10.36 15.92 -13.57
C LEU A 319 10.54 15.70 -15.08
N ARG A 320 11.20 16.64 -15.76
CA ARG A 320 11.45 16.58 -17.21
C ARG A 320 12.24 15.33 -17.59
N ASP A 321 13.16 14.91 -16.73
CA ASP A 321 13.97 13.70 -16.90
C ASP A 321 13.21 12.41 -16.52
N GLY A 322 11.92 12.49 -16.18
CA GLY A 322 11.11 11.34 -15.79
C GLY A 322 11.27 10.94 -14.32
N TRP A 323 11.74 11.86 -13.48
CA TRP A 323 11.84 11.72 -12.03
C TRP A 323 10.85 12.68 -11.38
N ASP A 324 9.58 12.28 -11.31
CA ASP A 324 8.57 13.10 -10.64
C ASP A 324 8.75 13.05 -9.12
N LEU A 325 9.50 14.03 -8.61
CA LEU A 325 9.77 14.19 -7.18
C LEU A 325 8.61 14.91 -6.45
N ARG A 326 7.51 15.26 -7.14
CA ARG A 326 6.45 16.13 -6.61
C ARG A 326 5.18 15.38 -6.21
N THR A 327 4.94 14.17 -6.74
CA THR A 327 3.63 13.53 -6.66
C THR A 327 3.60 12.32 -5.71
N PRO A 328 2.74 12.32 -4.67
CA PRO A 328 2.55 11.20 -3.76
C PRO A 328 1.48 10.26 -4.32
N ASN A 329 1.81 9.41 -5.28
CA ASN A 329 0.86 8.36 -5.67
C ASN A 329 0.86 7.24 -4.61
N ASN A 330 -0.05 7.36 -3.63
CA ASN A 330 -0.60 6.30 -2.77
C ASN A 330 0.39 5.30 -2.12
N ALA A 331 1.61 5.73 -1.78
CA ALA A 331 2.66 4.84 -1.28
C ALA A 331 2.79 4.78 0.27
N HIS A 332 1.79 5.21 1.04
CA HIS A 332 1.88 5.16 2.52
C HIS A 332 2.23 3.75 3.05
N VAL A 333 1.77 2.69 2.37
CA VAL A 333 2.05 1.29 2.71
C VAL A 333 3.45 0.83 2.26
N LEU A 334 3.99 1.39 1.17
CA LEU A 334 5.31 1.04 0.64
C LEU A 334 6.45 1.78 1.32
N LEU A 335 6.17 2.95 1.91
CA LEU A 335 7.20 3.79 2.51
C LEU A 335 7.76 3.18 3.79
N GLN A 336 6.94 2.54 4.64
CA GLN A 336 7.37 2.03 5.95
C GLN A 336 8.59 1.08 5.89
N ASN A 337 8.79 0.39 4.77
CA ASN A 337 9.89 -0.59 4.58
C ASN A 337 10.96 -0.16 3.56
N ALA A 338 11.04 1.13 3.20
CA ALA A 338 12.04 1.59 2.23
C ALA A 338 13.46 1.52 2.81
N ASP A 339 14.22 0.49 2.41
CA ASP A 339 15.64 0.32 2.74
C ASP A 339 16.50 1.23 1.82
N PRO A 340 17.28 2.19 2.36
CA PRO A 340 18.20 3.02 1.59
C PRO A 340 19.14 2.22 0.67
N ARG A 341 19.50 0.98 1.03
CA ARG A 341 20.37 0.11 0.22
C ARG A 341 19.69 -0.34 -1.09
N GLN A 342 18.37 -0.37 -1.11
CA GLN A 342 17.56 -0.66 -2.30
C GLN A 342 17.28 0.58 -3.13
N SER A 343 17.75 1.77 -2.72
CA SER A 343 17.65 3.01 -3.50
C SER A 343 18.87 3.20 -4.40
N TRP A 344 18.75 4.08 -5.39
CA TRP A 344 19.91 4.69 -6.05
C TRP A 344 20.41 5.87 -5.24
N ARG A 345 21.71 6.07 -5.17
CA ARG A 345 22.25 7.32 -4.62
C ARG A 345 21.88 8.50 -5.52
N ALA A 346 21.75 9.71 -4.98
CA ALA A 346 21.33 10.87 -5.77
C ALA A 346 22.28 11.18 -6.94
N SER A 347 23.59 10.99 -6.74
CA SER A 347 24.60 11.03 -7.80
C SER A 347 24.35 10.00 -8.92
N GLU A 348 24.05 8.75 -8.55
CA GLU A 348 23.70 7.68 -9.49
C GLU A 348 22.38 7.96 -10.23
N ALA A 349 21.37 8.43 -9.50
CA ALA A 349 20.08 8.83 -10.06
C ALA A 349 20.26 9.96 -11.09
N ALA A 350 21.14 10.93 -10.82
CA ALA A 350 21.45 12.00 -11.75
C ALA A 350 22.11 11.46 -13.04
N ALA A 351 22.97 10.45 -12.93
CA ALA A 351 23.59 9.78 -14.07
C ALA A 351 22.57 8.93 -14.87
N LEU A 352 21.66 8.23 -14.19
CA LEU A 352 20.58 7.46 -14.83
C LEU A 352 19.61 8.37 -15.58
N ALA A 353 19.20 9.48 -14.96
CA ALA A 353 18.40 10.52 -15.59
C ALA A 353 19.08 11.08 -16.85
N ALA A 354 20.39 11.36 -16.80
CA ALA A 354 21.17 11.80 -17.96
C ALA A 354 21.24 10.74 -19.09
N ALA A 355 21.10 9.46 -18.75
CA ALA A 355 20.98 8.36 -19.69
C ALA A 355 19.54 8.13 -20.21
N GLY A 356 18.59 9.01 -19.87
CA GLY A 356 17.18 8.90 -20.28
C GLY A 356 16.38 7.84 -19.50
N ILE A 357 16.88 7.41 -18.34
CA ILE A 357 16.22 6.40 -17.50
C ILE A 357 15.36 7.12 -16.46
N SER A 358 14.04 6.90 -16.53
CA SER A 358 13.07 7.44 -15.56
C SER A 358 13.17 6.78 -14.19
N ALA A 359 12.60 7.42 -13.16
CA ALA A 359 12.59 6.92 -11.79
C ALA A 359 11.95 5.52 -11.66
N ASP A 360 10.80 5.29 -12.32
CA ASP A 360 10.12 3.99 -12.28
C ASP A 360 10.99 2.89 -12.89
N ARG A 361 11.66 3.18 -14.02
CA ARG A 361 12.55 2.22 -14.64
C ARG A 361 13.82 1.98 -13.81
N ALA A 362 14.36 3.03 -13.20
CA ALA A 362 15.49 2.90 -12.28
C ALA A 362 15.12 1.98 -11.10
N ARG A 363 13.91 2.12 -10.54
CA ARG A 363 13.38 1.24 -9.49
C ARG A 363 13.29 -0.22 -9.96
N GLU A 364 12.70 -0.46 -11.14
CA GLU A 364 12.62 -1.81 -11.73
C GLU A 364 14.01 -2.44 -11.89
N LEU A 365 14.98 -1.68 -12.41
CA LEU A 365 16.36 -2.16 -12.62
C LEU A 365 17.03 -2.52 -11.30
N ARG A 366 16.80 -1.73 -10.26
CA ARG A 366 17.33 -1.99 -8.91
C ARG A 366 16.72 -3.25 -8.29
N SER A 367 15.40 -3.42 -8.41
CA SER A 367 14.67 -4.62 -8.00
C SER A 367 15.10 -5.87 -8.80
N ALA A 368 15.49 -5.70 -10.08
CA ALA A 368 16.05 -6.76 -10.91
C ALA A 368 17.53 -7.07 -10.59
N GLY A 369 18.13 -6.41 -9.59
CA GLY A 369 19.50 -6.68 -9.13
C GLY A 369 20.58 -5.83 -9.76
N CYS A 370 20.26 -4.80 -10.57
CA CYS A 370 21.26 -3.86 -11.06
C CYS A 370 21.78 -3.00 -9.90
N ARG A 371 23.06 -3.16 -9.55
CA ARG A 371 23.69 -2.45 -8.42
C ARG A 371 24.60 -1.29 -8.82
N SER A 372 24.80 -1.05 -10.11
CA SER A 372 25.59 0.08 -10.62
C SER A 372 24.92 0.78 -11.80
N VAL A 373 25.24 2.06 -12.00
CA VAL A 373 24.77 2.85 -13.15
C VAL A 373 25.11 2.17 -14.47
N GLU A 374 26.35 1.67 -14.63
CA GLU A 374 26.78 1.00 -15.86
C GLU A 374 25.91 -0.22 -16.19
N THR A 375 25.66 -1.10 -15.20
CA THR A 375 24.80 -2.26 -15.39
C THR A 375 23.35 -1.88 -15.70
N ALA A 376 22.83 -0.83 -15.07
CA ALA A 376 21.48 -0.33 -15.30
C ALA A 376 21.34 0.28 -16.69
N VAL A 377 22.32 1.06 -17.15
CA VAL A 377 22.35 1.64 -18.50
C VAL A 377 22.46 0.53 -19.56
N ALA A 378 23.33 -0.47 -19.37
CA ALA A 378 23.42 -1.61 -20.27
C ALA A 378 22.10 -2.39 -20.33
N ALA A 379 21.49 -2.71 -19.18
CA ALA A 379 20.21 -3.39 -19.11
C ALA A 379 19.05 -2.56 -19.69
N HIS A 380 19.10 -1.23 -19.55
CA HIS A 380 18.14 -0.32 -20.17
C HIS A 380 18.31 -0.28 -21.70
N ALA A 381 19.54 -0.25 -22.20
CA ALA A 381 19.82 -0.27 -23.64
C ALA A 381 19.37 -1.58 -24.31
N CYS A 382 19.33 -2.69 -23.56
CA CYS A 382 18.79 -3.98 -24.01
C CYS A 382 17.27 -4.12 -23.85
N ARG A 383 16.55 -3.07 -23.43
CA ARG A 383 15.10 -3.12 -23.23
C ARG A 383 14.40 -3.46 -24.55
N PRO A 384 13.47 -4.45 -24.57
CA PRO A 384 12.60 -4.65 -25.70
C PRO A 384 11.78 -3.38 -25.97
N THR A 385 11.76 -2.93 -27.21
CA THR A 385 10.94 -1.79 -27.64
C THR A 385 9.45 -2.07 -27.41
N ALA A 386 8.58 -1.06 -27.53
CA ALA A 386 7.14 -1.28 -27.50
C ALA A 386 6.71 -2.29 -28.58
N ALA A 387 7.28 -2.17 -29.79
CA ALA A 387 7.05 -3.12 -30.88
C ALA A 387 7.48 -4.55 -30.52
N ALA A 388 8.69 -4.73 -29.96
CA ALA A 388 9.19 -6.04 -29.56
C ALA A 388 8.36 -6.68 -28.42
N ARG A 389 7.82 -5.87 -27.50
CA ARG A 389 6.89 -6.36 -26.47
C ARG A 389 5.57 -6.81 -27.09
N GLN A 390 5.02 -6.04 -28.04
CA GLN A 390 3.79 -6.41 -28.74
C GLN A 390 3.96 -7.71 -29.53
N VAL A 391 5.11 -7.90 -30.19
CA VAL A 391 5.47 -9.18 -30.83
C VAL A 391 5.41 -10.31 -29.83
N ARG A 392 6.08 -10.15 -28.68
CA ARG A 392 6.15 -11.20 -27.66
C ARG A 392 4.76 -11.59 -27.16
N GLU A 393 3.92 -10.61 -26.88
CA GLU A 393 2.53 -10.83 -26.45
C GLU A 393 1.71 -11.56 -27.53
N LEU A 394 1.83 -11.16 -28.80
CA LEU A 394 1.18 -11.84 -29.92
C LEU A 394 1.65 -13.30 -30.05
N VAL A 395 2.95 -13.54 -29.93
CA VAL A 395 3.53 -14.90 -30.03
C VAL A 395 3.12 -15.76 -28.83
N GLU A 396 3.12 -15.20 -27.62
CA GLU A 396 2.72 -15.91 -26.38
C GLU A 396 1.22 -16.24 -26.36
N SER A 397 0.36 -15.42 -26.96
CA SER A 397 -1.09 -15.66 -27.05
C SER A 397 -1.51 -16.55 -28.22
N SER A 398 -0.58 -16.87 -29.12
CA SER A 398 -0.87 -17.66 -30.31
C SER A 398 -1.01 -19.15 -30.01
N GLN A 399 -2.02 -19.77 -30.61
CA GLN A 399 -2.23 -21.22 -30.59
C GLN A 399 -1.43 -21.94 -31.67
N THR A 400 -0.90 -21.21 -32.65
CA THR A 400 -0.01 -21.75 -33.69
C THR A 400 1.45 -21.42 -33.38
N PRO A 401 2.37 -22.38 -33.52
CA PRO A 401 3.78 -22.12 -33.27
C PRO A 401 4.32 -21.17 -34.34
N VAL A 402 4.87 -20.03 -33.91
CA VAL A 402 5.61 -19.13 -34.78
C VAL A 402 7.05 -19.67 -34.92
N PRO A 403 7.62 -19.78 -36.14
CA PRO A 403 8.98 -20.25 -36.32
C PRO A 403 9.99 -19.45 -35.48
N ASP A 404 10.89 -20.13 -34.77
CA ASP A 404 11.86 -19.52 -33.84
C ASP A 404 12.73 -18.44 -34.50
N GLU A 405 13.08 -18.63 -35.78
CA GLU A 405 13.83 -17.65 -36.56
C GLU A 405 13.06 -16.32 -36.69
N ILE A 406 11.76 -16.40 -36.97
CA ILE A 406 10.89 -15.23 -37.12
C ILE A 406 10.66 -14.57 -35.75
N SER A 407 10.39 -15.36 -34.72
CA SER A 407 10.27 -14.86 -33.34
C SER A 407 11.53 -14.11 -32.89
N THR A 408 12.71 -14.69 -33.14
CA THR A 408 14.01 -14.08 -32.80
C THR A 408 14.27 -12.78 -33.56
N GLN A 409 13.91 -12.72 -34.85
CA GLN A 409 14.03 -11.50 -35.65
C GLN A 409 13.07 -10.41 -35.16
N LEU A 410 11.81 -10.76 -34.90
CA LEU A 410 10.78 -9.82 -34.46
C LEU A 410 11.00 -9.32 -33.02
N ALA A 411 11.71 -10.07 -32.17
CA ALA A 411 12.16 -9.58 -30.86
C ALA A 411 13.08 -8.34 -30.96
N GLN A 412 13.61 -8.04 -32.15
CA GLN A 412 14.42 -6.85 -32.44
C GLN A 412 13.63 -5.70 -33.10
N ALA A 413 12.31 -5.84 -33.24
CA ALA A 413 11.45 -4.83 -33.87
C ALA A 413 11.63 -3.47 -33.20
N GLN A 414 11.68 -2.40 -34.00
CA GLN A 414 11.78 -1.01 -33.55
C GLN A 414 10.42 -0.33 -33.61
N GLU A 415 9.68 -0.57 -34.69
CA GLU A 415 8.35 -0.02 -34.93
C GLU A 415 7.37 -1.15 -35.25
N HIS A 416 6.11 -0.92 -34.91
CA HIS A 416 5.01 -1.83 -35.18
C HIS A 416 3.82 -1.02 -35.72
N GLN A 417 3.23 -1.51 -36.81
CA GLN A 417 1.97 -1.03 -37.34
C GLN A 417 1.03 -2.22 -37.48
N ALA A 418 -0.17 -2.12 -36.92
CA ALA A 418 -1.24 -3.07 -37.14
C ALA A 418 -2.28 -2.46 -38.07
N ARG A 419 -2.72 -3.23 -39.07
CA ARG A 419 -3.80 -2.85 -39.96
C ARG A 419 -4.83 -3.96 -39.97
N GLU A 420 -6.02 -3.67 -39.46
CA GLU A 420 -7.18 -4.55 -39.63
C GLU A 420 -7.52 -4.64 -41.14
N VAL A 421 -7.53 -5.86 -41.66
CA VAL A 421 -7.77 -6.12 -43.09
C VAL A 421 -9.23 -6.53 -43.30
N GLU A 422 -9.70 -7.49 -42.52
CA GLU A 422 -11.07 -7.99 -42.56
C GLU A 422 -11.57 -8.25 -41.13
N THR A 423 -12.80 -7.84 -40.84
CA THR A 423 -13.45 -8.13 -39.57
C THR A 423 -14.90 -8.53 -39.83
N TRP A 424 -15.33 -9.57 -39.12
CA TRP A 424 -16.70 -10.03 -39.10
C TRP A 424 -17.17 -10.17 -37.65
N ARG A 425 -18.39 -9.72 -37.36
CA ARG A 425 -18.99 -9.85 -36.03
C ARG A 425 -20.49 -10.00 -36.12
N ARG A 426 -21.06 -10.70 -35.14
CA ARG A 426 -22.50 -10.82 -34.93
C ARG A 426 -22.81 -10.61 -33.45
N ASP A 427 -23.69 -9.64 -33.21
CA ASP A 427 -24.16 -9.31 -31.87
C ASP A 427 -25.64 -9.70 -31.75
N HIS A 428 -25.96 -10.61 -30.84
CA HIS A 428 -27.32 -11.07 -30.55
C HIS A 428 -27.84 -10.41 -29.28
N ARG A 429 -27.92 -9.07 -29.31
CA ARG A 429 -28.57 -8.30 -28.24
C ARG A 429 -30.08 -8.43 -28.41
N ARG A 430 -30.77 -9.06 -27.46
CA ARG A 430 -32.23 -8.90 -27.38
C ARG A 430 -32.52 -7.43 -27.08
N SER A 431 -33.39 -6.82 -27.86
CA SER A 431 -33.65 -5.37 -27.88
C SER A 431 -34.04 -4.74 -26.52
N CYS A 432 -34.32 -5.53 -25.47
CA CYS A 432 -34.83 -5.06 -24.17
C CYS A 432 -34.43 -5.91 -22.93
N GLY A 433 -33.40 -6.77 -22.95
CA GLY A 433 -33.03 -7.64 -21.81
C GLY A 433 -31.54 -7.56 -21.38
N PRO A 434 -31.18 -8.03 -20.16
CA PRO A 434 -29.79 -8.06 -19.69
C PRO A 434 -28.94 -9.16 -20.34
N GLU A 435 -29.56 -10.15 -20.97
CA GLU A 435 -28.89 -11.28 -21.63
C GLU A 435 -28.60 -10.96 -23.10
N GLY A 436 -27.37 -11.27 -23.54
CA GLY A 436 -26.96 -11.15 -24.94
C GLY A 436 -25.65 -11.90 -25.15
N TRP A 437 -25.38 -12.29 -26.39
CA TRP A 437 -24.10 -12.91 -26.75
C TRP A 437 -23.66 -12.44 -28.11
N GLY A 438 -22.40 -12.68 -28.45
CA GLY A 438 -21.88 -12.38 -29.76
C GLY A 438 -20.66 -13.22 -30.10
N VAL A 439 -20.39 -13.32 -31.40
CA VAL A 439 -19.23 -13.99 -31.97
C VAL A 439 -18.54 -13.07 -32.95
N TRP A 440 -17.23 -13.17 -33.06
CA TRP A 440 -16.44 -12.33 -33.94
C TRP A 440 -15.17 -13.01 -34.41
N ALA A 441 -14.68 -12.57 -35.57
CA ALA A 441 -13.39 -12.94 -36.12
C ALA A 441 -12.77 -11.74 -36.82
N SER A 442 -11.46 -11.55 -36.66
CA SER A 442 -10.67 -10.52 -37.32
C SER A 442 -9.43 -11.11 -37.97
N LEU A 443 -9.01 -10.48 -39.07
CA LEU A 443 -7.76 -10.70 -39.77
C LEU A 443 -6.96 -9.40 -39.73
N THR A 444 -5.86 -9.40 -38.98
CA THR A 444 -5.00 -8.23 -38.81
C THR A 444 -3.63 -8.49 -39.44
N HIS A 445 -3.16 -7.53 -40.24
CA HIS A 445 -1.80 -7.54 -40.77
C HIS A 445 -0.89 -6.68 -39.90
N HIS A 446 0.10 -7.30 -39.28
CA HIS A 446 1.10 -6.65 -38.46
C HIS A 446 2.38 -6.47 -39.28
N THR A 447 2.88 -5.24 -39.35
CA THR A 447 4.15 -4.90 -39.99
C THR A 447 5.12 -4.40 -38.94
N PHE A 448 6.33 -4.96 -38.92
CA PHE A 448 7.39 -4.64 -37.98
C PHE A 448 8.64 -4.18 -38.73
N SER A 449 9.12 -2.99 -38.40
CA SER A 449 10.40 -2.48 -38.90
C SER A 449 11.51 -2.93 -37.95
N LEU A 450 12.53 -3.62 -38.45
CA LEU A 450 13.67 -4.12 -37.68
C LEU A 450 14.81 -3.09 -37.64
N ARG A 451 15.79 -3.32 -36.76
CA ARG A 451 16.93 -2.40 -36.54
C ARG A 451 17.84 -2.25 -37.77
N ASP A 452 17.91 -3.27 -38.62
CA ASP A 452 18.68 -3.24 -39.88
C ASP A 452 17.92 -2.55 -41.03
N GLY A 453 16.72 -2.04 -40.77
CA GLY A 453 15.84 -1.42 -41.76
C GLY A 453 15.01 -2.42 -42.57
N SER A 454 15.15 -3.73 -42.33
CA SER A 454 14.28 -4.72 -42.94
C SER A 454 12.88 -4.69 -42.33
N VAL A 455 11.90 -5.18 -43.09
CA VAL A 455 10.50 -5.23 -42.66
C VAL A 455 10.05 -6.68 -42.61
N ARG A 456 9.37 -7.04 -41.52
CA ARG A 456 8.75 -8.34 -41.32
C ARG A 456 7.26 -8.18 -41.10
N SER A 457 6.49 -9.16 -41.56
CA SER A 457 5.05 -9.18 -41.42
C SER A 457 4.58 -10.44 -40.69
N LEU A 458 3.56 -10.28 -39.88
CA LEU A 458 2.76 -11.37 -39.32
C LEU A 458 1.29 -11.11 -39.63
N TRP A 459 0.55 -12.18 -39.83
CA TRP A 459 -0.89 -12.17 -39.96
C TRP A 459 -1.50 -12.81 -38.73
N ASP A 460 -2.41 -12.08 -38.10
CA ASP A 460 -3.15 -12.51 -36.91
C ASP A 460 -4.58 -12.81 -37.32
N VAL A 461 -5.01 -14.06 -37.08
CA VAL A 461 -6.40 -14.48 -37.13
C VAL A 461 -6.86 -14.66 -35.70
N THR A 462 -7.62 -13.68 -35.21
CA THR A 462 -8.20 -13.74 -33.88
C THR A 462 -9.70 -13.96 -33.99
N ASN A 463 -10.24 -14.81 -33.13
CA ASN A 463 -11.67 -14.99 -32.96
C ASN A 463 -12.05 -15.02 -31.49
N GLY A 464 -13.31 -14.74 -31.22
CA GLY A 464 -13.83 -14.87 -29.88
C GLY A 464 -15.34 -14.89 -29.84
N TRP A 465 -15.84 -15.13 -28.64
CA TRP A 465 -17.23 -15.08 -28.29
C TRP A 465 -17.38 -14.44 -26.92
N TRP A 466 -18.52 -13.80 -26.69
CA TRP A 466 -18.88 -13.23 -25.40
C TRP A 466 -20.34 -13.55 -25.09
N ALA A 467 -20.65 -13.73 -23.82
CA ALA A 467 -22.01 -13.90 -23.32
C ALA A 467 -22.20 -13.04 -22.05
N ILE A 468 -23.22 -12.19 -22.07
CA ILE A 468 -23.69 -11.46 -20.90
C ILE A 468 -24.57 -12.42 -20.10
N SER A 469 -23.93 -13.11 -19.16
CA SER A 469 -24.54 -13.89 -18.07
C SER A 469 -24.21 -13.23 -16.73
N ASP A 470 -24.73 -13.76 -15.62
CA ASP A 470 -24.37 -13.31 -14.26
C ASP A 470 -22.87 -13.44 -13.96
N GLU A 471 -22.15 -14.30 -14.71
CA GLU A 471 -20.70 -14.53 -14.56
C GLU A 471 -19.85 -13.86 -15.65
N GLY A 472 -20.45 -13.38 -16.75
CA GLY A 472 -19.75 -12.69 -17.83
C GLY A 472 -18.67 -13.55 -18.49
N GLU A 473 -19.08 -14.50 -19.33
CA GLU A 473 -18.14 -15.40 -20.01
C GLU A 473 -17.64 -14.80 -21.33
N GLU A 474 -16.33 -14.83 -21.54
CA GLU A 474 -15.66 -14.48 -22.79
C GLU A 474 -14.58 -15.50 -23.11
N GLY A 475 -14.51 -15.92 -24.37
CA GLY A 475 -13.47 -16.80 -24.88
C GLY A 475 -12.82 -16.20 -26.12
N GLN A 476 -11.50 -16.25 -26.19
CA GLN A 476 -10.73 -15.75 -27.33
C GLN A 476 -9.65 -16.77 -27.75
N SER A 477 -9.44 -16.89 -29.06
CA SER A 477 -8.37 -17.66 -29.69
C SER A 477 -7.63 -16.77 -30.70
N CYS A 478 -6.31 -16.90 -30.75
CA CYS A 478 -5.43 -16.20 -31.69
C CYS A 478 -4.54 -17.22 -32.40
N CYS A 479 -4.42 -17.11 -33.71
CA CYS A 479 -3.49 -17.88 -34.55
C CYS A 479 -2.65 -16.92 -35.39
N LEU A 480 -1.33 -17.11 -35.38
CA LEU A 480 -0.39 -16.32 -36.16
C LEU A 480 0.11 -17.09 -37.38
N PHE A 481 0.28 -16.37 -38.48
CA PHE A 481 0.76 -16.87 -39.77
C PHE A 481 1.82 -15.93 -40.36
N THR A 482 2.80 -16.49 -41.06
CA THR A 482 3.81 -15.70 -41.79
C THR A 482 3.42 -15.47 -43.25
N ASP A 483 2.49 -16.28 -43.77
CA ASP A 483 1.98 -16.20 -45.14
C ASP A 483 0.55 -15.65 -45.18
N GLU A 484 0.28 -14.74 -46.12
CA GLU A 484 -1.05 -14.11 -46.25
C GLU A 484 -2.11 -15.11 -46.70
N HIS A 485 -1.76 -16.04 -47.60
CA HIS A 485 -2.73 -16.97 -48.16
C HIS A 485 -3.21 -17.94 -47.09
N GLU A 486 -2.28 -18.50 -46.31
CA GLU A 486 -2.60 -19.36 -45.16
C GLU A 486 -3.47 -18.63 -44.13
N ALA A 487 -3.14 -17.37 -43.80
CA ALA A 487 -3.92 -16.57 -42.87
C ALA A 487 -5.35 -16.33 -43.36
N ARG A 488 -5.51 -15.99 -44.65
CA ARG A 488 -6.83 -15.77 -45.26
C ARG A 488 -7.66 -17.06 -45.29
N ASP A 489 -7.04 -18.18 -45.62
CA ASP A 489 -7.71 -19.48 -45.64
C ASP A 489 -8.14 -19.90 -44.23
N SER A 490 -7.26 -19.71 -43.23
CA SER A 490 -7.60 -19.91 -41.82
C SER A 490 -8.75 -19.00 -41.38
N TRP A 491 -8.71 -17.71 -41.72
CA TRP A 491 -9.78 -16.77 -41.37
C TRP A 491 -11.12 -17.18 -41.98
N ARG A 492 -11.15 -17.61 -43.25
CA ARG A 492 -12.38 -18.12 -43.89
C ARG A 492 -12.88 -19.39 -43.20
N SER A 493 -11.99 -20.31 -42.85
CA SER A 493 -12.34 -21.54 -42.12
C SER A 493 -12.93 -21.23 -40.74
N THR A 494 -12.30 -20.33 -39.97
CA THR A 494 -12.78 -19.86 -38.67
C THR A 494 -14.14 -19.16 -38.81
N LEU A 495 -14.30 -18.30 -39.81
CA LEU A 495 -15.56 -17.64 -40.09
C LEU A 495 -16.69 -18.63 -40.37
N SER A 496 -16.44 -19.65 -41.21
CA SER A 496 -17.43 -20.71 -41.47
C SER A 496 -17.80 -21.47 -40.20
N ALA A 497 -16.82 -21.84 -39.37
CA ALA A 497 -17.09 -22.52 -38.11
C ALA A 497 -17.90 -21.67 -37.11
N LEU A 498 -17.59 -20.37 -37.00
CA LEU A 498 -18.37 -19.45 -36.15
C LEU A 498 -19.79 -19.25 -36.66
N GLN A 499 -20.00 -19.24 -37.98
CA GLN A 499 -21.33 -19.16 -38.58
C GLN A 499 -22.16 -20.42 -38.34
N GLU A 500 -21.53 -21.60 -38.38
CA GLU A 500 -22.17 -22.87 -38.00
C GLU A 500 -22.53 -22.87 -36.51
N TYR A 501 -21.60 -22.48 -35.65
CA TYR A 501 -21.83 -22.35 -34.20
C TYR A 501 -22.95 -21.34 -33.87
N GLU A 502 -22.98 -20.19 -34.56
CA GLU A 502 -24.05 -19.20 -34.45
C GLU A 502 -25.42 -19.82 -34.80
N GLN A 503 -25.49 -20.60 -35.88
CA GLN A 503 -26.72 -21.26 -36.33
C GLN A 503 -27.20 -22.32 -35.33
N GLU A 504 -26.30 -23.12 -34.79
CA GLU A 504 -26.61 -24.13 -33.76
C GLU A 504 -27.19 -23.47 -32.51
N LEU A 505 -26.53 -22.43 -31.97
CA LEU A 505 -27.02 -21.68 -30.82
C LEU A 505 -28.39 -21.05 -31.06
N LEU A 506 -28.61 -20.46 -32.25
CA LEU A 506 -29.90 -19.90 -32.61
C LEU A 506 -31.00 -20.99 -32.69
N GLN A 507 -30.68 -22.19 -33.18
CA GLN A 507 -31.61 -23.31 -33.23
C GLN A 507 -31.96 -23.83 -31.83
N GLU A 508 -30.98 -23.99 -30.94
CA GLU A 508 -31.22 -24.39 -29.54
C GLU A 508 -32.12 -23.38 -28.82
N HIS A 509 -31.84 -22.09 -29.01
CA HIS A 509 -32.60 -21.03 -28.36
C HIS A 509 -34.04 -20.92 -28.87
N LEU A 510 -34.26 -21.14 -30.18
CA LEU A 510 -35.61 -21.23 -30.77
C LEU A 510 -36.31 -22.54 -30.39
N GLY A 511 -35.57 -23.63 -30.20
CA GLY A 511 -36.06 -24.93 -29.72
C GLY A 511 -36.58 -24.84 -28.28
N MET A 512 -35.85 -24.15 -27.39
CA MET A 512 -36.29 -23.87 -26.02
C MET A 512 -37.53 -22.97 -25.96
N GLN A 513 -37.66 -21.99 -26.85
CA GLN A 513 -38.88 -21.17 -26.93
C GLN A 513 -40.11 -21.96 -27.41
N ARG A 514 -39.94 -23.01 -28.23
CA ARG A 514 -41.04 -23.89 -28.64
C ARG A 514 -41.50 -24.86 -27.55
N LEU A 515 -40.71 -25.05 -26.50
CA LEU A 515 -41.04 -25.88 -25.32
C LEU A 515 -41.53 -25.03 -24.12
N GLY A 516 -41.79 -23.74 -24.31
CA GLY A 516 -42.50 -22.89 -23.34
C GLY A 516 -43.93 -23.38 -23.06
N PRO A 517 -44.48 -23.10 -21.87
CA PRO A 517 -45.40 -23.98 -21.13
C PRO A 517 -46.70 -24.23 -21.90
N SER A 518 -46.79 -25.39 -22.53
CA SER A 518 -48.07 -25.95 -22.97
C SER A 518 -48.75 -26.55 -21.75
N ASP A 519 -49.77 -25.84 -21.25
CA ASP A 519 -50.88 -26.35 -20.43
C ASP A 519 -50.55 -27.30 -19.27
N VAL A 520 -50.22 -26.73 -18.10
CA VAL A 520 -50.64 -27.32 -16.82
C VAL A 520 -51.79 -26.45 -16.26
N SER A 521 -52.89 -26.43 -17.01
CA SER A 521 -54.19 -25.99 -16.50
C SER A 521 -55.23 -26.97 -17.02
N GLY A 522 -55.63 -27.95 -16.18
CA GLY A 522 -56.83 -28.75 -16.46
C GLY A 522 -56.91 -30.13 -15.80
N ASN A 523 -57.69 -30.17 -14.72
CA ASN A 523 -58.59 -31.25 -14.26
C ASN A 523 -58.06 -32.49 -13.53
N GLU A 524 -58.36 -32.48 -12.22
CA GLU A 524 -59.19 -33.46 -11.46
C GLU A 524 -59.48 -34.83 -12.10
N VAL A 525 -59.31 -35.91 -11.32
CA VAL A 525 -60.39 -36.73 -10.71
C VAL A 525 -59.73 -37.90 -9.96
N SER A 526 -59.83 -37.90 -8.62
CA SER A 526 -60.28 -39.01 -7.75
C SER A 526 -60.17 -38.59 -6.29
#